data_AF-A0A4V1K1P9-F1
#
_entry.id   AF-A0A4V1K1P9-F1
#
_cell.length_a   1.000
_cell.length_b   1.000
_cell.length_c   1.000
_cell.angle_alpha   90.00
_cell.angle_beta   90.00
_cell.angle_gamma   90.00
#
_symmetry.space_group_name_H-M   'P 1'
#
loop_
_entity.id
_entity.type
_entity.pdbx_description
1 polymer ?
#
loop_
_entity_poly.entity_id
_entity_poly.type
_entity_poly.pdbx_seq_one_letter_code
_entity_poly.pdbx_strand_id
1 'polypeptide(L)'
;MLREKYSHLTPSERSARLQQLAEENAYRRLQELESSIPNAHFLEKHGAQTTLQSQLDRVQYAINPTTKIVETYPNGRLKLPSSATRFMSHRDQLNLIQRSQQILKNTGDIDLAQMPITYKSIIGSGYQRGTLNYGLSYTGQVFFRNNQPITAFPIWGQ
;
A
#
# COMPACT_ATOMS: atom_id res chain seq x y z
N MET A 1 26.97 -22.61 -7.43
CA MET A 1 27.00 -21.13 -7.42
C MET A 1 26.10 -20.45 -6.36
N LEU A 2 24.75 -20.52 -6.36
CA LEU A 2 23.96 -19.83 -5.30
C LEU A 2 23.97 -20.56 -3.94
N ARG A 3 23.93 -21.89 -3.92
CA ARG A 3 24.00 -22.67 -2.67
C ARG A 3 25.33 -22.48 -1.94
N GLU A 4 26.45 -22.41 -2.68
CA GLU A 4 27.78 -22.13 -2.13
C GLU A 4 27.88 -20.70 -1.60
N LYS A 5 27.32 -19.71 -2.31
CA LYS A 5 27.33 -18.30 -1.87
C LYS A 5 26.68 -18.10 -0.50
N TYR A 6 25.65 -18.86 -0.17
CA TYR A 6 24.89 -18.75 1.10
C TYR A 6 25.09 -19.95 2.04
N SER A 7 26.15 -20.74 1.84
CA SER A 7 26.42 -21.92 2.66
C SER A 7 26.71 -21.61 4.13
N HIS A 8 27.19 -20.39 4.41
CA HIS A 8 27.50 -19.89 5.76
C HIS A 8 26.26 -19.42 6.55
N LEU A 9 25.09 -19.27 5.89
CA LEU A 9 23.85 -18.85 6.55
C LEU A 9 23.04 -20.07 6.99
N THR A 10 22.52 -20.00 8.21
CA THR A 10 21.48 -20.90 8.72
C THR A 10 20.19 -20.79 7.88
N PRO A 11 19.28 -21.78 7.96
CA PRO A 11 18.00 -21.70 7.27
C PRO A 11 17.17 -20.46 7.63
N SER A 12 17.18 -20.01 8.89
CA SER A 12 16.42 -18.83 9.33
C SER A 12 17.01 -17.53 8.76
N GLU A 13 18.33 -17.36 8.81
CA GLU A 13 19.03 -16.20 8.24
C GLU A 13 18.81 -16.12 6.73
N ARG A 14 18.84 -17.28 6.05
CA ARG A 14 18.54 -17.35 4.62
C ARG A 14 17.11 -16.94 4.32
N SER A 15 16.14 -17.39 5.12
CA SER A 15 14.74 -16.99 4.99
C SER A 15 14.57 -15.48 5.22
N ALA A 16 15.17 -14.93 6.28
CA ALA A 16 15.13 -13.49 6.56
C ALA A 16 15.76 -12.67 5.42
N ARG A 17 16.90 -13.11 4.88
CA ARG A 17 17.54 -12.45 3.74
C ARG A 17 16.68 -12.49 2.49
N LEU A 18 16.02 -13.61 2.21
CA LEU A 18 15.09 -13.73 1.08
C LEU A 18 13.87 -12.81 1.24
N GLN A 19 13.32 -12.73 2.46
CA GLN A 19 12.21 -11.82 2.75
C GLN A 19 12.63 -10.36 2.55
N GLN A 20 13.79 -9.96 3.08
CA GLN A 20 14.34 -8.62 2.88
C GLN A 20 14.52 -8.29 1.39
N LEU A 21 15.16 -9.18 0.62
CA LEU A 21 15.36 -8.98 -0.82
C LEU A 21 14.02 -8.88 -1.57
N ALA A 22 13.01 -9.63 -1.14
CA ALA A 22 11.69 -9.57 -1.74
C ALA A 22 10.96 -8.25 -1.43
N GLU A 23 11.10 -7.70 -0.22
CA GLU A 23 10.60 -6.37 0.14
C GLU A 23 11.31 -5.27 -0.64
N GLU A 24 12.65 -5.29 -0.69
CA GLU A 24 13.46 -4.32 -1.44
C GLU A 24 13.08 -4.32 -2.94
N ASN A 25 12.89 -5.52 -3.51
CA ASN A 25 12.46 -5.65 -4.90
C ASN A 25 11.05 -5.08 -5.10
N ALA A 26 10.11 -5.41 -4.20
CA ALA A 26 8.73 -4.92 -4.29
C ALA A 26 8.67 -3.39 -4.17
N TYR A 27 9.44 -2.81 -3.26
CA TYR A 27 9.55 -1.36 -3.12
C TYR A 27 10.05 -0.71 -4.42
N ARG A 28 11.15 -1.22 -5.00
CA ARG A 28 11.66 -0.73 -6.29
C ARG A 28 10.62 -0.82 -7.41
N ARG A 29 9.87 -1.94 -7.48
CA ARG A 29 8.81 -2.12 -8.48
C ARG A 29 7.65 -1.15 -8.28
N LEU A 30 7.29 -0.85 -7.04
CA LEU A 30 6.27 0.17 -6.73
C LEU A 30 6.75 1.55 -7.18
N GLN A 31 8.01 1.91 -6.92
CA GLN A 31 8.58 3.18 -7.38
C GLN A 31 8.57 3.30 -8.92
N GLU A 32 8.99 2.24 -9.61
CA GLU A 32 8.96 2.18 -11.08
C GLU A 32 7.53 2.35 -11.62
N LEU A 33 6.56 1.65 -11.03
CA LEU A 33 5.16 1.71 -11.43
C LEU A 33 4.57 3.11 -11.17
N GLU A 34 4.79 3.66 -9.98
CA GLU A 34 4.32 5.01 -9.59
C GLU A 34 4.86 6.07 -10.55
N SER A 35 6.16 6.01 -10.86
CA SER A 35 6.82 6.97 -11.77
C SER A 35 6.30 6.86 -13.21
N SER A 36 5.78 5.70 -13.61
CA SER A 36 5.26 5.46 -14.97
C SER A 36 3.82 5.95 -15.19
N ILE A 37 3.08 6.26 -14.11
CA ILE A 37 1.66 6.61 -14.17
C ILE A 37 1.46 8.02 -13.60
N PRO A 38 1.02 8.99 -14.43
CA PRO A 38 0.75 10.35 -13.95
C PRO A 38 -0.26 10.36 -12.79
N ASN A 39 0.10 11.01 -11.70
CA ASN A 39 -0.69 11.13 -10.46
C ASN A 39 -0.87 9.83 -9.65
N ALA A 40 -0.16 8.75 -9.98
CA ALA A 40 -0.08 7.61 -9.08
C ALA A 40 0.65 7.99 -7.78
N HIS A 41 0.21 7.41 -6.66
CA HIS A 41 0.73 7.73 -5.32
C HIS A 41 0.58 6.53 -4.38
N PHE A 42 1.06 5.36 -4.81
CA PHE A 42 1.00 4.12 -4.04
C PHE A 42 1.81 4.24 -2.74
N LEU A 43 3.05 4.69 -2.86
CA LEU A 43 4.01 4.77 -1.78
C LEU A 43 3.74 5.97 -0.89
N GLU A 44 3.37 7.10 -1.46
CA GLU A 44 3.24 8.39 -0.76
C GLU A 44 2.30 8.33 0.46
N LYS A 45 1.12 7.70 0.32
CA LYS A 45 0.06 7.74 1.34
C LYS A 45 -0.12 6.43 2.10
N HIS A 46 0.05 5.30 1.42
CA HIS A 46 -0.30 3.99 1.97
C HIS A 46 0.88 3.02 2.01
N GLY A 47 2.05 3.44 1.51
CA GLY A 47 3.23 2.58 1.40
C GLY A 47 3.71 2.04 2.74
N ALA A 48 4.31 0.85 2.72
CA ALA A 48 4.81 0.18 3.91
C ALA A 48 5.94 0.93 4.63
N GLN A 49 6.62 1.85 3.95
CA GLN A 49 7.62 2.74 4.53
C GLN A 49 7.02 3.89 5.35
N THR A 50 5.70 4.13 5.28
CA THR A 50 5.03 5.09 6.16
C THR A 50 4.92 4.53 7.59
N THR A 51 4.61 5.38 8.57
CA THR A 51 4.51 4.98 9.99
C THR A 51 3.09 5.08 10.52
N LEU A 52 2.76 4.37 11.60
CA LEU A 52 1.46 4.53 12.27
C LEU A 52 1.23 5.98 12.71
N GLN A 53 2.25 6.64 13.28
CA GLN A 53 2.15 8.06 13.62
C GLN A 53 1.78 8.91 12.41
N SER A 54 2.41 8.68 11.25
CA SER A 54 2.06 9.44 10.05
C SER A 54 0.64 9.18 9.54
N GLN A 55 0.09 7.98 9.75
CA GLN A 55 -1.32 7.70 9.45
C GLN A 55 -2.26 8.38 10.45
N LEU A 56 -1.87 8.45 11.72
CA LEU A 56 -2.59 9.17 12.76
C LEU A 56 -2.64 10.67 12.45
N ASP A 57 -1.51 11.27 12.06
CA ASP A 57 -1.43 12.68 11.65
C ASP A 57 -2.26 12.94 10.38
N ARG A 58 -2.25 12.00 9.43
CA ARG A 58 -3.03 12.10 8.20
C ARG A 58 -4.54 12.13 8.47
N VAL A 59 -5.04 11.25 9.34
CA VAL A 59 -6.48 11.18 9.63
C VAL A 59 -6.98 12.34 10.49
N GLN A 60 -6.10 12.93 11.32
CA GLN A 60 -6.45 14.06 12.19
C GLN A 60 -6.26 15.42 11.53
N TYR A 61 -5.17 15.59 10.78
CA TYR A 61 -4.68 16.90 10.35
C TYR A 61 -4.51 17.01 8.83
N ALA A 62 -4.90 15.98 8.06
CA ALA A 62 -4.70 15.90 6.62
C ALA A 62 -3.22 16.01 6.20
N ILE A 63 -2.28 15.72 7.11
CA ILE A 63 -0.85 15.75 6.83
C ILE A 63 -0.50 14.52 5.99
N ASN A 64 0.09 14.76 4.83
CA ASN A 64 0.57 13.70 3.96
C ASN A 64 1.67 12.88 4.65
N PRO A 65 1.58 11.53 4.69
CA PRO A 65 2.55 10.70 5.40
C PRO A 65 3.99 10.86 4.95
N THR A 66 4.21 11.13 3.66
CA THR A 66 5.53 11.26 3.06
C THR A 66 5.94 12.71 2.90
N THR A 67 5.13 13.54 2.24
CA THR A 67 5.51 14.92 1.91
C THR A 67 5.37 15.89 3.08
N LYS A 68 4.66 15.50 4.15
CA LYS A 68 4.35 16.32 5.34
C LYS A 68 3.53 17.58 5.06
N ILE A 69 3.04 17.74 3.83
CA ILE A 69 2.17 18.84 3.45
C ILE A 69 0.76 18.59 3.99
N VAL A 70 0.11 19.63 4.51
CA VAL A 70 -1.31 19.61 4.87
C VAL A 70 -2.14 19.66 3.59
N GLU A 71 -2.92 18.62 3.33
CA GLU A 71 -3.74 18.51 2.12
C GLU A 71 -5.07 19.26 2.30
N THR A 72 -5.36 20.19 1.38
CA THR A 72 -6.61 20.97 1.36
C THR A 72 -7.33 20.81 0.01
N TYR A 73 -8.64 20.97 0.02
CA TYR A 73 -9.44 21.22 -1.18
C TYR A 73 -9.21 22.65 -1.68
N PRO A 74 -9.56 22.99 -2.94
CA PRO A 74 -9.42 24.35 -3.47
C PRO A 74 -10.13 25.44 -2.64
N ASN A 75 -11.15 25.07 -1.86
CA ASN A 75 -11.86 25.95 -0.94
C ASN A 75 -11.20 26.08 0.45
N GLY A 76 -9.96 25.60 0.63
CA GLY A 76 -9.21 25.67 1.87
C GLY A 76 -9.56 24.63 2.93
N ARG A 77 -10.61 23.82 2.73
CA ARG A 77 -11.02 22.79 3.69
C ARG A 77 -10.00 21.64 3.72
N LEU A 78 -9.66 21.14 4.92
CA LEU A 78 -8.79 19.96 5.08
C LEU A 78 -9.35 18.73 4.35
N LYS A 79 -8.48 17.99 3.66
CA LYS A 79 -8.80 16.77 2.94
C LYS A 79 -8.65 15.53 3.84
N LEU A 80 -9.41 15.49 4.93
CA LEU A 80 -9.36 14.39 5.89
C LEU A 80 -9.96 13.10 5.28
N PRO A 81 -9.22 11.98 5.23
CA PRO A 81 -9.75 10.72 4.73
C PRO A 81 -10.72 10.09 5.76
N SER A 82 -11.57 9.16 5.35
CA SER A 82 -12.44 8.40 6.27
C SER A 82 -11.64 7.47 7.20
N SER A 83 -10.50 6.99 6.73
CA SER A 83 -9.49 6.28 7.50
C SER A 83 -8.11 6.51 6.88
N ALA A 84 -7.06 6.30 7.66
CA ALA A 84 -5.69 6.36 7.20
C ALA A 84 -4.97 5.07 7.55
N THR A 85 -4.61 4.30 6.53
CA THR A 85 -4.02 2.97 6.63
C THR A 85 -2.71 2.88 5.87
N ARG A 86 -1.81 2.04 6.33
CA ARG A 86 -0.57 1.67 5.65
C ARG A 86 -0.51 0.18 5.40
N PHE A 87 0.12 -0.23 4.31
CA PHE A 87 0.52 -1.61 4.15
C PHE A 87 1.59 -1.99 5.19
N MET A 88 1.63 -3.24 5.59
CA MET A 88 2.71 -3.78 6.42
C MET A 88 3.91 -4.21 5.59
N SER A 89 3.70 -4.57 4.32
CA SER A 89 4.75 -4.99 3.39
C SER A 89 4.56 -4.35 2.01
N HIS A 90 5.67 -4.05 1.34
CA HIS A 90 5.64 -3.59 -0.06
C HIS A 90 5.17 -4.72 -0.99
N ARG A 91 5.46 -5.98 -0.61
CA ARG A 91 5.02 -7.15 -1.38
C ARG A 91 3.50 -7.29 -1.43
N ASP A 92 2.80 -7.10 -0.31
CA ASP A 92 1.33 -7.19 -0.28
C ASP A 92 0.70 -6.06 -1.09
N GLN A 93 1.25 -4.85 -0.98
CA GLN A 93 0.82 -3.71 -1.80
C GLN A 93 0.99 -3.98 -3.30
N LEU A 94 2.18 -4.43 -3.71
CA LEU A 94 2.46 -4.76 -5.11
C LEU A 94 1.57 -5.91 -5.60
N ASN A 95 1.37 -6.94 -4.78
CA ASN A 95 0.52 -8.07 -5.11
C ASN A 95 -0.93 -7.65 -5.32
N LEU A 96 -1.47 -6.79 -4.46
CA LEU A 96 -2.82 -6.24 -4.58
C LEU A 96 -3.01 -5.48 -5.90
N ILE A 97 -2.06 -4.62 -6.24
CA ILE A 97 -2.07 -3.87 -7.50
C ILE A 97 -2.03 -4.82 -8.70
N GLN A 98 -1.10 -5.77 -8.71
CA GLN A 98 -0.95 -6.72 -9.80
C GLN A 98 -2.19 -7.60 -9.99
N ARG A 99 -2.81 -8.08 -8.90
CA ARG A 99 -4.07 -8.83 -8.97
C ARG A 99 -5.18 -8.02 -9.60
N SER A 100 -5.33 -6.77 -9.17
CA SER A 100 -6.35 -5.86 -9.69
C SER A 100 -6.14 -5.56 -11.18
N GLN A 101 -4.89 -5.29 -11.59
CA GLN A 101 -4.53 -5.11 -13.00
C GLN A 101 -4.80 -6.37 -13.84
N GLN A 102 -4.53 -7.55 -13.28
CA GLN A 102 -4.77 -8.82 -13.97
C GLN A 102 -6.26 -9.11 -14.14
N ILE A 103 -7.10 -8.76 -13.16
CA ILE A 103 -8.57 -8.82 -13.29
C ILE A 103 -8.98 -7.93 -14.46
N LEU A 104 -8.60 -6.65 -14.45
CA LEU A 104 -8.93 -5.71 -15.54
C LEU A 104 -8.49 -6.23 -16.91
N LYS A 105 -7.27 -6.76 -17.01
CA LYS A 105 -6.74 -7.31 -18.26
C LYS A 105 -7.56 -8.51 -18.76
N ASN A 106 -8.07 -9.34 -17.85
CA ASN A 106 -8.79 -10.56 -18.21
C ASN A 106 -10.27 -10.31 -18.51
N THR A 107 -10.90 -9.35 -17.83
CA THR A 107 -12.34 -9.11 -17.91
C THR A 107 -12.69 -7.89 -18.75
N GLY A 108 -11.79 -6.92 -18.89
CA GLY A 108 -12.10 -5.59 -19.42
C GLY A 108 -12.99 -4.74 -18.49
N ASP A 109 -13.30 -5.26 -17.29
CA ASP A 109 -14.24 -4.66 -16.35
C ASP A 109 -13.50 -3.94 -15.21
N ILE A 110 -13.66 -2.63 -15.16
CA ILE A 110 -13.02 -1.77 -14.17
C ILE A 110 -13.66 -1.88 -12.78
N ASP A 111 -14.95 -2.19 -12.71
CA ASP A 111 -15.65 -2.31 -11.44
C ASP A 111 -15.21 -3.59 -10.74
N LEU A 112 -15.09 -4.70 -11.48
CA LEU A 112 -14.50 -5.95 -10.97
C LEU A 112 -13.05 -5.75 -10.53
N ALA A 113 -12.25 -5.01 -11.28
CA ALA A 113 -10.84 -4.74 -10.94
C ALA A 113 -10.67 -3.87 -9.70
N GLN A 114 -11.66 -3.04 -9.35
CA GLN A 114 -11.68 -2.21 -8.17
C GLN A 114 -12.40 -2.86 -6.98
N MET A 115 -12.93 -4.07 -7.10
CA MET A 115 -13.53 -4.75 -5.96
C MET A 115 -12.48 -5.01 -4.87
N PRO A 116 -12.83 -4.86 -3.58
CA PRO A 116 -11.93 -5.21 -2.49
C PRO A 116 -11.47 -6.67 -2.57
N ILE A 117 -10.19 -6.92 -2.30
CA ILE A 117 -9.58 -8.25 -2.28
C ILE A 117 -9.16 -8.58 -0.85
N THR A 118 -9.72 -9.65 -0.30
CA THR A 118 -9.40 -10.15 1.05
C THR A 118 -8.27 -11.17 1.01
N TYR A 119 -7.31 -11.00 1.91
CA TYR A 119 -6.17 -11.88 2.12
C TYR A 119 -6.39 -12.79 3.34
N LYS A 120 -5.67 -13.91 3.40
CA LYS A 120 -5.67 -14.81 4.57
C LYS A 120 -4.75 -14.32 5.70
N SER A 121 -4.05 -13.21 5.48
CA SER A 121 -3.09 -12.61 6.39
C SER A 121 -3.36 -11.12 6.53
N ILE A 122 -2.89 -10.55 7.61
CA ILE A 122 -2.89 -9.10 7.81
C ILE A 122 -1.97 -8.48 6.74
N ILE A 123 -2.49 -7.50 6.02
CA ILE A 123 -1.76 -6.75 4.98
C ILE A 123 -1.53 -5.30 5.35
N GLY A 124 -2.23 -4.78 6.36
CA GLY A 124 -2.17 -3.37 6.71
C GLY A 124 -2.72 -3.06 8.09
N SER A 125 -2.53 -1.80 8.50
CA SER A 125 -3.11 -1.26 9.72
C SER A 125 -3.22 0.26 9.66
N GLY A 126 -4.01 0.83 10.56
CA GLY A 126 -4.17 2.28 10.65
C GLY A 126 -5.30 2.72 11.56
N TYR A 127 -5.84 3.91 11.28
CA TYR A 127 -6.79 4.59 12.14
C TYR A 127 -8.06 5.01 11.41
N GLN A 128 -9.20 4.90 12.08
CA GLN A 128 -10.48 5.42 11.61
C GLN A 128 -10.65 6.90 11.99
N ARG A 129 -11.22 7.71 11.09
CA ARG A 129 -11.53 9.10 11.40
C ARG A 129 -12.59 9.20 12.50
N GLY A 130 -12.44 10.18 13.38
CA GLY A 130 -13.38 10.46 14.47
C GLY A 130 -13.04 9.67 15.73
N THR A 131 -13.02 8.35 15.66
CA THR A 131 -12.70 7.50 16.83
C THR A 131 -11.21 7.38 17.10
N LEU A 132 -10.37 7.52 16.05
CA LEU A 132 -8.93 7.26 16.10
C LEU A 132 -8.59 5.85 16.59
N ASN A 133 -9.51 4.90 16.42
CA ASN A 133 -9.29 3.51 16.78
C ASN A 133 -8.25 2.88 15.85
N TYR A 134 -7.24 2.25 16.45
CA TYR A 134 -6.32 1.39 15.72
C TYR A 134 -7.07 0.17 15.18
N GLY A 135 -6.79 -0.21 13.94
CA GLY A 135 -7.36 -1.40 13.31
C GLY A 135 -6.37 -2.07 12.38
N LEU A 136 -6.49 -3.40 12.28
CA LEU A 136 -5.80 -4.24 11.31
C LEU A 136 -6.65 -4.37 10.04
N SER A 137 -5.99 -4.71 8.94
CA SER A 137 -6.62 -4.93 7.64
C SER A 137 -6.16 -6.24 7.02
N TYR A 138 -7.12 -7.06 6.59
CA TYR A 138 -6.96 -8.23 5.71
C TYR A 138 -7.41 -7.91 4.28
N THR A 139 -8.20 -6.86 4.09
CA THR A 139 -8.77 -6.49 2.80
C THR A 139 -8.12 -5.22 2.27
N GLY A 140 -7.84 -5.20 0.97
CA GLY A 140 -7.29 -4.04 0.27
C GLY A 140 -8.05 -3.72 -0.99
N GLN A 141 -7.95 -2.48 -1.45
CA GLN A 141 -8.58 -2.00 -2.66
C GLN A 141 -7.60 -1.18 -3.50
N VAL A 142 -7.80 -1.21 -4.82
CA VAL A 142 -7.06 -0.42 -5.80
C VAL A 142 -8.06 0.47 -6.51
N PHE A 143 -7.72 1.75 -6.67
CA PHE A 143 -8.45 2.65 -7.56
C PHE A 143 -7.71 2.84 -8.87
N PHE A 144 -8.48 2.88 -9.94
CA PHE A 144 -8.00 3.09 -11.29
C PHE A 144 -8.48 4.44 -11.82
N ARG A 145 -7.72 4.99 -12.76
CA ARG A 145 -8.11 6.11 -13.63
C ARG A 145 -7.55 5.83 -15.01
N ASN A 146 -8.37 6.00 -16.05
CA ASN A 146 -7.97 5.71 -17.43
C ASN A 146 -7.33 4.30 -17.58
N ASN A 147 -7.93 3.29 -16.94
CA ASN A 147 -7.44 1.90 -16.90
C ASN A 147 -6.03 1.71 -16.29
N GLN A 148 -5.49 2.72 -15.60
CA GLN A 148 -4.23 2.63 -14.86
C GLN A 148 -4.49 2.71 -13.35
N PRO A 149 -3.85 1.86 -12.52
CA PRO A 149 -3.97 1.98 -11.08
C PRO A 149 -3.31 3.29 -10.63
N ILE A 150 -3.99 4.08 -9.79
CA ILE A 150 -3.45 5.35 -9.28
C ILE A 150 -3.17 5.33 -7.78
N THR A 151 -3.84 4.44 -7.04
CA THR A 151 -3.58 4.24 -5.62
C THR A 151 -4.06 2.87 -5.18
N ALA A 152 -3.48 2.38 -4.10
CA ALA A 152 -3.87 1.14 -3.44
C ALA A 152 -3.80 1.35 -1.94
N PHE A 153 -4.76 0.81 -1.20
CA PHE A 153 -4.82 1.00 0.24
C PHE A 153 -5.48 -0.20 0.94
N PRO A 154 -5.05 -0.54 2.16
CA PRO A 154 -5.80 -1.44 3.03
C PRO A 154 -7.09 -0.78 3.50
N ILE A 155 -8.17 -1.54 3.62
CA ILE A 155 -9.44 -1.08 4.18
C ILE A 155 -9.39 -1.29 5.69
N TRP A 156 -9.53 -0.21 6.46
CA TRP A 156 -9.48 -0.28 7.93
C TRP A 156 -10.55 -1.24 8.48
N GLY A 157 -10.13 -2.17 9.35
CA GLY A 157 -11.04 -3.07 10.06
C GLY A 157 -11.64 -4.20 9.22
N GLN A 158 -11.16 -4.40 7.98
CA GLN A 158 -11.64 -5.42 7.04
C GLN A 158 -10.50 -6.23 6.48
#